data_AF-A0A7S7M8A8-F1
#
_entry.id   AF-A0A7S7M8A8-F1
#
_cell.length_a   1.000
_cell.length_b   1.000
_cell.length_c   1.000
_cell.angle_alpha   90.00
_cell.angle_beta   90.00
_cell.angle_gamma   90.00
#
_symmetry.space_group_name_H-M   'P 1'
#
loop_
_entity.id
_entity.type
_entity.pdbx_description
1 polymer ?
#
loop_
_entity_poly.entity_id
_entity_poly.type
_entity_poly.pdbx_seq_one_letter_code
_entity_poly.pdbx_strand_id
1 'polypeptide(L)' 'MQAIGNLFTWLFNDRNGVIALVLGGIVLCLVISIVMERKTKRQYFNHEKGEDDWDLFGDDEDEGEEQ' A
#
# COMPACT_ATOMS: atom_id res chain seq x y z
N MET A 1 20.24 -24.76 -19.82
CA MET A 1 21.38 -23.81 -19.72
C MET A 1 21.39 -22.78 -20.85
N GLN A 2 21.28 -23.18 -22.13
CA GLN A 2 21.39 -22.26 -23.28
C GLN A 2 20.23 -21.24 -23.40
N ALA A 3 19.00 -21.66 -23.05
CA ALA A 3 17.82 -20.78 -23.11
C ALA A 3 17.88 -19.60 -22.12
N ILE A 4 18.49 -19.80 -20.95
CA ILE A 4 18.64 -18.76 -19.92
C ILE A 4 19.67 -17.72 -20.36
N GLY A 5 20.78 -18.14 -20.99
CA GLY A 5 21.77 -17.23 -21.54
C GLY A 5 21.18 -16.31 -22.61
N ASN A 6 20.38 -16.85 -23.53
CA ASN A 6 19.70 -16.06 -24.55
C ASN A 6 18.68 -15.08 -23.96
N LEU A 7 17.96 -15.47 -22.91
CA LEU A 7 17.05 -14.57 -22.20
C LEU A 7 17.79 -13.39 -21.57
N PHE A 8 18.90 -13.63 -20.87
CA PHE A 8 19.70 -12.56 -20.27
C PHE A 8 20.31 -11.63 -21.32
N THR A 9 20.88 -12.18 -22.39
CA THR A 9 21.40 -11.35 -23.49
C THR A 9 20.30 -10.51 -24.12
N TRP A 10 19.13 -11.07 -24.38
CA TRP A 10 18.01 -10.30 -24.91
C TRP A 10 17.50 -9.24 -23.93
N LEU A 11 17.36 -9.58 -22.65
CA LEU A 11 16.83 -8.69 -21.61
C LEU A 11 17.71 -7.46 -21.35
N PHE A 12 19.03 -7.61 -21.45
CA PHE A 12 19.99 -6.54 -21.12
C PHE A 12 20.69 -5.90 -22.32
N ASN A 13 20.80 -6.59 -23.47
CA ASN A 13 21.50 -6.07 -24.64
C ASN A 13 20.56 -5.48 -25.70
N ASP A 14 19.28 -5.89 -25.72
CA ASP A 14 18.30 -5.40 -26.68
C ASP A 14 17.45 -4.27 -26.08
N ARG A 15 17.20 -3.21 -26.87
CA ARG A 15 16.42 -2.05 -26.44
C ARG A 15 15.00 -2.44 -26.03
N ASN A 16 14.40 -3.42 -26.71
CA ASN A 16 13.07 -3.92 -26.36
C ASN A 16 13.09 -4.73 -25.06
N GLY A 17 14.17 -5.48 -24.81
CA GLY A 17 14.36 -6.22 -23.55
C GLY A 17 14.44 -5.28 -22.34
N VAL A 18 15.18 -4.18 -22.46
CA VAL A 18 15.29 -3.17 -21.39
C VAL A 18 13.94 -2.50 -21.11
N ILE A 19 13.17 -2.15 -22.16
CA ILE A 19 11.82 -1.58 -21.99
C ILE A 19 10.90 -2.57 -21.27
N ALA A 20 10.95 -3.87 -21.64
CA ALA A 20 10.19 -4.91 -20.97
C ALA A 20 10.57 -5.06 -19.49
N LEU A 21 11.86 -4.93 -19.15
CA LEU A 21 12.34 -4.94 -17.76
C LEU A 21 11.77 -3.76 -16.96
N VAL A 22 11.84 -2.54 -17.52
CA VAL A 22 11.32 -1.34 -16.86
C VAL A 22 9.81 -1.43 -16.65
N LEU A 23 9.05 -1.83 -17.67
CA LEU A 23 7.61 -2.03 -17.56
C LEU A 23 7.27 -3.12 -16.54
N GLY A 24 8.01 -4.24 -16.54
CA GLY A 24 7.86 -5.30 -15.54
C GLY A 24 8.11 -4.79 -14.12
N GLY A 25 9.14 -3.96 -13.92
CA GLY A 25 9.44 -3.33 -12.64
C GLY A 25 8.34 -2.38 -12.17
N ILE A 26 7.79 -1.55 -13.07
CA ILE A 26 6.67 -0.65 -12.76
C ILE A 26 5.44 -1.45 -12.36
N VAL A 27 5.09 -2.49 -13.12
CA VAL A 27 3.96 -3.36 -12.81
C VAL A 27 4.15 -4.04 -11.45
N LEU A 28 5.36 -4.54 -11.15
CA LEU A 28 5.66 -5.13 -9.86
C LEU A 28 5.47 -4.13 -8.71
N CYS A 29 5.98 -2.90 -8.86
CA CYS A 29 5.77 -1.83 -7.89
C CYS A 29 4.28 -1.54 -7.68
N LEU A 30 3.49 -1.43 -8.75
CA LEU A 30 2.05 -1.22 -8.67
C LEU A 30 1.33 -2.37 -7.94
N VAL A 31 1.71 -3.62 -8.22
CA VAL A 31 1.14 -4.79 -7.54
C VAL A 31 1.46 -4.74 -6.04
N ILE A 32 2.70 -4.41 -5.67
CA ILE A 32 3.09 -4.27 -4.26
C ILE A 32 2.32 -3.13 -3.59
N SER A 33 2.18 -1.98 -4.25
CA SER A 33 1.37 -0.85 -3.75
C SER A 33 -0.08 -1.26 -3.52
N ILE A 34 -0.71 -1.99 -4.45
CA ILE A 34 -2.09 -2.48 -4.31
C ILE A 34 -2.20 -3.48 -3.14
N VAL A 35 -1.23 -4.37 -2.98
CA VAL A 35 -1.22 -5.33 -1.86
C VAL A 35 -1.08 -4.60 -0.52
N MET A 36 -0.19 -3.60 -0.42
CA MET A 36 -0.09 -2.77 0.78
C MET A 36 -1.38 -2.00 1.04
N GLU A 37 -1.97 -1.40 0.02
CA GLU A 37 -3.24 -0.68 0.13
C GLU A 37 -4.36 -1.61 0.63
N ARG A 38 -4.48 -2.82 0.08
CA ARG A 38 -5.44 -3.83 0.56
C ARG A 38 -5.15 -4.29 1.98
N LYS A 39 -3.88 -4.43 2.37
CA LYS A 39 -3.51 -4.84 3.73
C LYS A 39 -3.84 -3.74 4.74
N THR A 40 -3.59 -2.47 4.41
CA THR A 40 -3.97 -1.32 5.24
C THR A 40 -5.48 -1.20 5.37
N LYS A 41 -6.24 -1.34 4.26
CA LYS A 41 -7.71 -1.33 4.31
C LYS A 41 -8.30 -2.47 5.17
N ARG A 42 -7.55 -3.54 5.41
CA ARG A 42 -7.98 -4.69 6.22
C ARG A 42 -7.52 -4.61 7.69
N GLN A 43 -6.51 -3.81 7.98
CA GLN A 43 -6.02 -3.55 9.34
C GLN A 43 -6.69 -2.33 9.98
N TYR A 44 -7.08 -1.34 9.17
CA TYR A 44 -7.74 -0.10 9.63
C TYR A 44 -9.25 -0.07 9.36
N PHE A 45 -9.84 -1.15 8.84
CA PHE A 45 -11.29 -1.30 8.83
C PHE A 45 -11.69 -2.10 10.06
N ASN A 46 -12.35 -1.42 10.98
CA ASN A 46 -12.95 -1.90 12.23
C ASN A 46 -12.03 -1.95 13.45
N HIS A 47 -11.64 -0.79 13.96
CA HIS A 47 -11.92 -0.57 15.38
C HIS A 47 -13.20 0.24 15.44
N GLU A 48 -14.28 -0.38 15.94
CA GLU A 48 -15.38 0.38 16.53
C GLU A 48 -14.75 1.28 17.61
N LYS A 49 -15.08 2.58 17.61
CA LYS A 49 -14.64 3.54 18.64
C LYS A 49 -14.92 2.88 20.00
N GLY A 50 -13.88 2.44 20.70
CA GLY A 50 -14.03 1.93 22.06
C GLY A 50 -14.35 3.12 22.97
N GLU A 51 -15.12 2.90 24.03
CA GLU A 51 -15.52 3.93 25.02
C GLU A 51 -14.34 4.68 25.69
N ASP A 52 -13.09 4.28 25.42
CA ASP A 52 -11.84 4.87 25.91
C ASP A 52 -11.06 5.65 24.83
N ASP A 53 -11.66 5.90 23.65
CA ASP A 53 -11.03 6.68 22.57
C ASP A 53 -11.11 8.18 22.91
N TRP A 54 -9.94 8.82 23.05
CA TRP A 54 -9.79 10.21 23.50
C TRP A 54 -10.55 11.19 22.58
N ASP A 55 -11.73 11.65 22.98
CA ASP A 55 -12.49 12.65 22.21
C ASP A 55 -11.98 14.06 22.55
N LEU A 56 -11.33 14.69 21.56
CA LEU A 56 -10.79 16.06 21.65
C LEU A 56 -11.87 17.13 21.94
N PHE A 57 -13.15 16.77 21.82
CA PHE A 57 -14.33 17.60 22.07
C PHE A 57 -15.33 16.93 23.03
N GLY A 58 -14.95 15.85 23.72
CA GLY A 58 -15.84 15.03 24.55
C GLY A 58 -15.90 15.45 26.03
N ASP A 59 -15.22 16.53 26.41
CA ASP A 59 -15.20 17.05 27.78
C ASP A 59 -15.85 18.44 27.89
N ASP A 60 -16.64 18.86 26.89
CA ASP A 60 -17.29 20.18 26.85
C ASP A 60 -18.83 20.10 26.98
N GLU A 61 -19.39 19.03 27.57
CA GLU A 61 -20.85 18.88 27.69
C GLU A 61 -21.40 18.66 29.11
N ASP A 62 -20.62 18.87 30.20
CA ASP A 62 -21.13 18.65 31.57
C ASP A 62 -20.73 19.71 32.64
N GLU A 63 -20.66 20.99 32.27
CA GLU A 63 -20.58 22.10 33.24
C GLU A 63 -21.59 23.23 32.94
N GLY A 64 -22.85 22.85 32.70
CA GLY A 64 -23.84 23.79 32.18
C GLY A 64 -25.28 23.63 32.64
N GLU A 65 -25.59 23.11 33.84
CA GLU A 65 -26.97 23.16 34.38
C GLU A 65 -27.03 23.67 35.84
N GLU A 66 -27.14 25.00 35.92
CA GLU A 66 -27.99 25.83 36.80
C GLU A 66 -28.03 25.65 38.34
N GLN A 67 -27.64 26.76 39.02
CA GLN A 67 -28.23 27.44 40.20
C GLN A 67 -28.57 26.66 41.48
#